data_AF-A0A7C4UNW9-F1
#
_entry.id   AF-A0A7C4UNW9-F1
#
_cell.length_a   1.000
_cell.length_b   1.000
_cell.length_c   1.000
_cell.angle_alpha   90.00
_cell.angle_beta   90.00
_cell.angle_gamma   90.00
#
_symmetry.space_group_name_H-M   'P 1'
#
loop_
_entity.id
_entity.type
_entity.pdbx_description
1 polymer ?
#
loop_
_entity_poly.entity_id
_entity_poly.type
_entity_poly.pdbx_seq_one_letter_code
_entity_poly.pdbx_strand_id
1 'polypeptide(L)' 'MVSAIITTYNRRPFIREAIESVLSQDYKLKEIIVVDDGSE' A
#
# COMPACT_ATOMS: atom_id res chain seq x y z
N MET A 1 -5.67 13.87 -9.68
CA MET A 1 -5.58 13.47 -8.26
C MET A 1 -5.83 11.98 -8.21
N VAL A 2 -4.95 11.23 -7.53
CA VAL A 2 -4.96 9.77 -7.51
C VAL A 2 -4.89 9.30 -6.05
N SER A 3 -5.66 8.27 -5.72
CA SER A 3 -5.60 7.55 -4.45
C SER A 3 -5.16 6.11 -4.76
N ALA A 4 -4.26 5.56 -3.94
CA ALA A 4 -3.78 4.18 -4.09
C ALA A 4 -4.42 3.27 -3.04
N ILE A 5 -4.88 2.09 -3.45
CA ILE A 5 -5.46 1.08 -2.55
C ILE A 5 -4.56 -0.16 -2.59
N ILE A 6 -4.08 -0.60 -1.43
CA ILE A 6 -3.26 -1.79 -1.25
C ILE A 6 -4.05 -2.78 -0.39
N THR A 7 -4.45 -3.92 -0.96
CA THR A 7 -5.08 -5.01 -0.22
C THR A 7 -4.03 -6.06 0.16
N THR A 8 -4.10 -6.57 1.39
CA THR A 8 -3.13 -7.55 1.91
C THR A 8 -3.80 -8.58 2.82
N TYR A 9 -3.25 -9.79 2.81
CA TYR A 9 -3.59 -10.88 3.72
C TYR A 9 -2.37 -11.79 3.91
N ASN A 10 -1.92 -11.98 5.14
CA ASN A 10 -0.75 -12.77 5.55
C ASN A 10 0.54 -12.47 4.74
N ARG A 11 0.74 -11.21 4.35
CA ARG A 11 1.89 -10.75 3.55
C ARG A 11 2.77 -9.74 4.30
N ARG A 12 2.98 -9.96 5.61
CA ARG A 12 3.86 -9.13 6.47
C ARG A 12 5.22 -8.82 5.84
N PRO A 13 5.92 -9.75 5.16
CA PRO A 13 7.23 -9.44 4.56
C PRO A 13 7.16 -8.44 3.40
N PHE A 14 6.04 -8.39 2.66
CA PHE A 14 5.93 -7.66 1.39
C PHE A 14 5.20 -6.32 1.51
N ILE A 15 4.37 -6.15 2.55
CA ILE A 15 3.55 -4.95 2.68
C ILE A 15 4.38 -3.67 2.81
N ARG A 16 5.57 -3.76 3.43
CA ARG A 16 6.51 -2.63 3.52
C ARG A 16 6.98 -2.18 2.14
N GLU A 17 7.52 -3.10 1.36
CA GLU A 17 8.04 -2.82 0.02
C GLU A 17 6.94 -2.26 -0.90
N ALA A 18 5.72 -2.81 -0.80
CA ALA A 18 4.57 -2.32 -1.56
C ALA A 18 4.23 -0.86 -1.20
N ILE A 19 4.22 -0.51 0.09
CA ILE A 19 3.97 0.87 0.54
C ILE A 19 5.10 1.79 0.08
N GLU A 20 6.36 1.37 0.23
CA GLU A 20 7.54 2.16 -0.18
C GLU A 20 7.55 2.42 -1.69
N SER A 21 7.22 1.43 -2.51
CA SER A 21 7.10 1.55 -3.96
C SER A 21 6.04 2.56 -4.40
N VAL A 22 4.90 2.58 -3.72
CA VAL A 22 3.81 3.52 -4.00
C VAL A 22 4.16 4.94 -3.54
N LEU A 23 4.87 5.07 -2.41
CA LEU A 23 5.37 6.35 -1.91
C LEU A 23 6.48 6.96 -2.78
N SER A 24 7.26 6.13 -3.48
CA SER A 24 8.39 6.59 -4.30
C SER A 24 8.01 7.05 -5.71
N GLN A 25 6.72 7.13 -6.05
CA GLN A 25 6.28 7.54 -7.38
C GLN A 25 6.53 9.04 -7.64
N ASP A 26 6.95 9.38 -8.86
CA ASP A 26 7.12 10.78 -9.30
C ASP A 26 5.80 11.57 -9.29
N TYR A 27 4.67 10.87 -9.43
CA TYR A 27 3.35 11.47 -9.34
C TYR A 27 2.86 11.50 -7.89
N LYS A 28 2.47 12.69 -7.40
CA LYS A 28 1.97 12.85 -6.03
C LYS A 28 0.61 12.18 -5.83
N LEU A 29 0.57 11.23 -4.90
CA LEU A 29 -0.66 10.64 -4.40
C LEU A 29 -1.37 11.57 -3.42
N LYS A 30 -2.69 11.50 -3.41
CA LYS A 30 -3.53 12.17 -2.42
C LYS A 30 -3.50 11.41 -1.09
N GLU A 31 -3.64 10.09 -1.17
CA GLU A 31 -3.74 9.18 -0.03
C GLU A 31 -3.36 7.75 -0.45
N ILE A 32 -2.96 6.95 0.54
CA ILE A 32 -2.75 5.51 0.41
C ILE A 32 -3.65 4.83 1.44
N ILE A 33 -4.48 3.89 0.98
CA ILE A 33 -5.41 3.13 1.81
C ILE A 33 -4.93 1.68 1.83
N VAL A 34 -4.55 1.18 3.01
CA VAL A 34 -4.17 -0.22 3.20
C VAL A 34 -5.35 -0.96 3.82
N VAL A 35 -5.81 -2.01 3.15
CA VAL A 35 -6.89 -2.88 3.61
C VAL A 35 -6.30 -4.24 3.93
N ASP A 36 -6.27 -4.58 5.21
CA ASP A 36 -5.87 -5.89 5.68
C ASP A 36 -7.10 -6.78 5.87
N ASP A 37 -7.12 -7.95 5.24
CA ASP A 37 -8.24 -8.90 5.26
C ASP A 37 -8.15 -9.88 6.44
N GLY A 38 -7.70 -9.41 7.60
CA GLY A 38 -7.60 -10.20 8.83
C GLY A 38 -6.37 -11.09 8.90
N SER A 39 -5.19 -10.54 8.59
CA SER A 39 -3.93 -11.26 8.72
C SER A 39 -3.63 -11.66 10.18
N GLU A 40 -3.01 -12.82 10.38
CA GLU A 40 -2.50 -13.31 11.69
C GLU A 40 -1.14 -12.71 12.06
#